data_AF-A0A935DY07-F1
#
_entry.id   AF-A0A935DY07-F1
#
_cell.length_a   1.000
_cell.length_b   1.000
_cell.length_c   1.000
_cell.angle_alpha   90.00
_cell.angle_beta   90.00
_cell.angle_gamma   90.00
#
_symmetry.space_group_name_H-M   'P 1'
#
loop_
_entity.id
_entity.type
_entity.pdbx_description
1 polymer ?
#
loop_
_entity_poly.entity_id
_entity_poly.type
_entity_poly.pdbx_seq_one_letter_code
_entity_poly.pdbx_strand_id
1 'polypeptide(L)'
;MNVSVSGAFEKKYKFNRYRNANRHFFEGPDVFGNSFGYGRALYTSQHFYGESLKIKGREFIIDDNFTMSVVWQVYKSDKLLYTTFGVLNWKESAG
;
A
#
# COMPACT_ATOMS: atom_id res chain seq x y z
N MET A 1 -9.91 6.27 2.99
CA MET A 1 -9.75 4.80 2.92
C MET A 1 -9.42 4.26 4.29
N ASN A 2 -10.08 3.18 4.72
CA ASN A 2 -9.73 2.42 5.91
C ASN A 2 -9.08 1.11 5.46
N VAL A 3 -7.93 0.75 6.03
CA VAL A 3 -7.15 -0.44 5.66
C VAL A 3 -6.87 -1.27 6.91
N SER A 4 -7.07 -2.58 6.79
CA SER A 4 -6.65 -3.58 7.76
C SER A 4 -5.76 -4.60 7.05
N VAL A 5 -4.58 -4.86 7.62
CA VAL A 5 -3.61 -5.84 7.14
C VAL A 5 -3.36 -6.84 8.25
N SER A 6 -3.32 -8.13 7.88
CA SER A 6 -3.01 -9.25 8.77
C SER A 6 -2.07 -10.24 8.09
N GLY A 7 -1.37 -11.07 8.88
CA GLY A 7 -0.45 -12.10 8.40
C GLY A 7 1.00 -11.78 8.74
N ALA A 8 1.81 -11.42 7.75
CA ALA A 8 3.23 -11.10 7.97
C ALA A 8 3.45 -9.89 8.89
N PHE A 9 2.46 -8.99 8.94
CA PHE A 9 2.35 -7.94 9.95
C PHE A 9 0.88 -7.60 10.19
N GLU A 10 0.59 -7.07 11.38
CA GLU A 10 -0.76 -6.66 11.78
C GLU A 10 -0.83 -5.13 11.83
N LYS A 11 -1.77 -4.54 11.10
CA LYS A 11 -1.97 -3.08 11.10
C LYS A 11 -3.39 -2.68 10.74
N LYS A 12 -3.89 -1.63 11.38
CA LYS A 12 -5.07 -0.89 10.97
C LYS A 12 -4.70 0.58 10.81
N TYR A 13 -5.10 1.18 9.70
CA TYR A 13 -4.75 2.56 9.38
C TYR A 13 -5.72 3.16 8.38
N LYS A 14 -5.81 4.49 8.35
CA LYS A 14 -6.62 5.23 7.40
C LYS A 14 -5.83 6.34 6.72
N PHE A 15 -6.17 6.58 5.46
CA PHE A 15 -5.64 7.69 4.69
C PHE A 15 -6.64 8.19 3.64
N ASN A 16 -6.53 9.44 3.23
CA ASN A 16 -7.17 9.93 2.00
C ASN A 16 -6.32 9.59 0.78
N ARG A 17 -6.95 9.12 -0.29
CA ARG A 17 -6.26 8.80 -1.55
C ARG A 17 -6.66 9.78 -2.63
N TYR A 18 -5.68 10.47 -3.19
CA TYR A 18 -5.86 11.29 -4.38
C TYR A 18 -5.13 10.67 -5.57
N ARG A 19 -5.65 10.88 -6.78
CA ARG A 19 -5.05 10.42 -8.04
C ARG A 19 -5.07 11.57 -9.05
N ASN A 20 -3.91 11.84 -9.63
CA ASN A 20 -3.74 12.73 -10.78
C ASN A 20 -2.96 11.99 -11.88
N ALA A 21 -3.68 11.57 -12.92
CA ALA A 21 -3.16 10.71 -13.98
C ALA A 21 -2.48 9.43 -13.43
N ASN A 22 -1.15 9.33 -13.57
CA ASN A 22 -0.33 8.23 -13.07
C ASN A 22 0.22 8.47 -11.66
N ARG A 23 0.04 9.66 -11.08
CA ARG A 23 0.45 9.97 -9.71
C ARG A 23 -0.69 9.66 -8.74
N HIS A 24 -0.35 9.04 -7.62
CA HIS A 24 -1.25 8.84 -6.51
C HIS A 24 -0.62 9.39 -5.25
N PHE A 25 -1.45 9.85 -4.32
CA PHE A 25 -1.03 10.43 -3.05
C PHE A 25 -1.81 9.78 -1.92
N PHE A 26 -1.11 9.56 -0.81
CA PHE A 26 -1.67 9.13 0.47
C PHE A 26 -1.57 10.32 1.41
N GLU A 27 -2.72 10.85 1.85
CA GLU A 27 -2.81 12.14 2.54
C GLU A 27 -3.41 12.00 3.94
N GLY A 28 -2.82 11.12 4.76
CA GLY A 28 -3.09 11.06 6.20
C GLY A 28 -4.56 10.75 6.59
N PRO A 29 -4.83 10.59 7.89
CA PRO A 29 -3.95 10.99 9.00
C PRO A 29 -2.86 9.97 9.37
N ASP A 30 -3.04 8.67 9.08
CA ASP A 30 -2.13 7.65 9.60
C ASP A 30 -0.98 7.35 8.64
N VAL A 31 -1.20 7.53 7.33
CA VAL A 31 -0.23 7.21 6.29
C VAL A 31 -0.07 8.38 5.31
N PHE A 32 1.17 8.76 5.09
CA PHE A 32 1.56 9.74 4.08
C PHE A 32 2.47 9.10 3.03
N GLY A 33 2.41 9.62 1.81
CA GLY A 33 3.31 9.20 0.75
C GLY A 33 2.69 9.34 -0.63
N ASN A 34 3.23 8.61 -1.57
CA ASN A 34 2.85 8.73 -2.96
C ASN A 34 3.06 7.41 -3.72
N SER A 35 2.58 7.41 -4.96
CA SER A 35 2.81 6.33 -5.89
C SER A 35 2.88 6.83 -7.32
N PHE A 36 3.51 6.06 -8.18
CA PHE A 36 3.60 6.34 -9.61
C PHE A 36 3.29 5.09 -10.44
N GLY A 37 2.38 5.25 -11.40
CA GLY A 37 1.93 4.19 -12.29
C GLY A 37 2.73 4.12 -13.60
N TYR A 38 3.10 2.90 -13.99
CA TYR A 38 3.68 2.55 -15.28
C TYR A 38 2.88 1.39 -15.87
N GLY A 39 1.89 1.70 -16.71
CA GLY A 39 0.97 0.70 -17.24
C GLY A 39 0.20 0.00 -16.12
N ARG A 40 0.36 -1.33 -16.00
CA ARG A 40 -0.30 -2.15 -14.95
C ARG A 40 0.44 -2.14 -13.61
N ALA A 41 1.64 -1.58 -13.55
CA ALA A 41 2.45 -1.57 -12.34
C ALA A 41 2.31 -0.23 -11.61
N LEU A 42 2.05 -0.29 -10.31
CA LEU A 42 2.02 0.86 -9.41
C LEU A 42 3.16 0.75 -8.39
N TYR A 43 4.05 1.72 -8.37
CA TYR A 43 5.16 1.79 -7.41
C TYR A 43 4.73 2.67 -6.25
N THR A 44 4.66 2.11 -5.04
CA THR A 44 4.10 2.78 -3.86
C THR A 44 5.15 3.04 -2.78
N SER A 45 5.03 4.17 -2.08
CA SER A 45 5.76 4.45 -0.84
C SER A 45 4.77 4.97 0.20
N GLN A 46 4.64 4.25 1.30
CA GLN A 46 3.72 4.54 2.40
C GLN A 46 4.53 4.72 3.69
N HIS A 47 4.38 5.87 4.35
CA HIS A 47 5.05 6.22 5.60
C HIS A 47 4.02 6.39 6.70
N PHE A 48 4.18 5.66 7.81
CA PHE A 48 3.24 5.72 8.92
C PHE A 48 3.56 6.89 9.84
N TYR A 49 2.58 7.76 10.07
CA TYR A 49 2.73 8.93 10.93
C TYR A 49 2.99 8.51 12.38
N GLY A 50 3.96 9.16 13.04
CA GLY A 50 4.33 8.86 14.42
C GLY A 50 5.12 7.55 14.60
N GLU A 51 5.45 6.84 13.52
CA GLU A 51 6.16 5.57 13.56
C GLU A 51 7.36 5.56 12.60
N SER A 52 8.40 4.79 12.91
CA SER A 52 9.52 4.57 11.98
C SER A 52 9.23 3.50 10.92
N LEU A 53 7.95 3.17 10.71
CA LEU A 53 7.49 2.15 9.80
C LEU A 53 7.22 2.74 8.42
N LYS A 54 7.72 2.09 7.37
CA LYS A 54 7.38 2.40 5.97
C LYS A 54 7.23 1.13 5.15
N ILE A 55 6.34 1.20 4.15
CA ILE A 55 6.15 0.15 3.15
C ILE A 55 6.54 0.73 1.80
N LYS A 56 7.43 0.03 1.10
CA LYS A 56 7.71 0.30 -0.32
C LYS A 56 7.17 -0.86 -1.13
N GLY A 57 6.37 -0.56 -2.15
CA GLY A 57 5.58 -1.56 -2.84
C GLY A 57 5.69 -1.49 -4.36
N ARG A 58 5.45 -2.64 -4.98
CA ARG A 58 5.03 -2.77 -6.37
C ARG A 58 3.71 -3.54 -6.39
N GLU A 59 2.72 -2.97 -7.04
CA GLU A 59 1.35 -3.49 -7.07
C GLU A 59 0.93 -3.64 -8.54
N PHE A 60 0.29 -4.76 -8.87
CA PHE A 60 -0.04 -5.14 -10.23
C PHE A 60 -1.49 -5.60 -10.33
N ILE A 61 -2.20 -5.11 -11.35
CA ILE A 61 -3.46 -5.72 -11.79
C ILE A 61 -3.11 -6.84 -12.77
N ILE A 62 -3.47 -8.07 -12.44
CA ILE A 62 -3.02 -9.26 -13.17
C ILE A 62 -4.10 -9.90 -14.07
N ASP A 63 -5.36 -9.51 -13.93
CA ASP A 63 -6.48 -10.02 -14.73
C ASP A 63 -7.59 -8.97 -14.88
N ASP A 64 -8.63 -9.33 -15.65
CA ASP A 64 -9.79 -8.46 -15.92
C ASP A 64 -10.77 -8.36 -14.74
N ASN A 65 -10.59 -9.18 -13.69
CA ASN A 65 -11.35 -9.12 -12.44
C ASN A 65 -10.71 -8.16 -11.42
N PHE A 66 -9.70 -7.39 -11.84
CA PHE A 66 -8.93 -6.49 -10.99
C PHE A 66 -8.22 -7.20 -9.82
N THR A 67 -7.84 -8.47 -9.98
CA THR A 67 -7.01 -9.16 -9.00
C THR A 67 -5.70 -8.42 -8.83
N MET A 68 -5.36 -8.08 -7.59
CA MET A 68 -4.17 -7.33 -7.25
C MET A 68 -3.08 -8.26 -6.71
N SER A 69 -1.94 -8.31 -7.40
CA SER A 69 -0.71 -8.94 -6.91
C SER A 69 0.23 -7.87 -6.37
N VAL A 70 0.93 -8.16 -5.28
CA VAL A 70 1.83 -7.22 -4.63
C VAL A 70 3.19 -7.82 -4.34
N VAL A 71 4.18 -6.95 -4.28
CA VAL A 71 5.47 -7.17 -3.63
C VAL A 71 5.71 -5.97 -2.73
N TRP A 72 5.64 -6.18 -1.42
CA TRP A 72 5.83 -5.16 -0.41
C TRP A 72 7.08 -5.44 0.41
N GLN A 73 7.87 -4.39 0.61
CA GLN A 73 9.02 -4.37 1.50
C GLN A 73 8.67 -3.51 2.70
N VAL A 74 8.65 -4.13 3.88
CA VAL A 74 8.33 -3.47 5.14
C VAL A 74 9.63 -3.10 5.84
N TYR A 75 9.82 -1.82 6.10
CA TYR A 75 11.00 -1.30 6.80
C TYR A 75 10.61 -0.70 8.15
N LYS A 76 11.46 -0.90 9.15
CA LYS A 76 11.39 -0.20 10.44
C LYS A 76 12.74 0.44 10.74
N SER A 77 12.73 1.75 10.96
CA SER A 77 13.96 2.54 11.15
C SER A 77 15.00 2.25 10.05
N ASP A 78 14.53 2.26 8.80
CA ASP A 78 15.29 1.96 7.57
C ASP A 78 15.91 0.56 7.45
N LYS A 79 15.65 -0.34 8.40
CA LYS A 79 15.99 -1.76 8.28
C LYS A 79 14.84 -2.53 7.65
N LEU A 80 15.15 -3.34 6.63
CA LEU A 80 14.16 -4.25 6.03
C LEU A 80 13.79 -5.33 7.06
N LEU A 81 12.52 -5.40 7.43
CA LEU A 81 11.99 -6.44 8.32
C LEU A 81 11.49 -7.63 7.51
N TYR A 82 10.63 -7.37 6.53
CA TYR A 82 9.95 -8.40 5.75
C TYR A 82 9.87 -8.00 4.28
N THR A 83 9.90 -9.00 3.41
CA THR A 83 9.41 -8.88 2.03
C THR A 83 8.24 -9.84 1.87
N THR A 84 7.08 -9.31 1.52
CA THR A 84 5.83 -10.07 1.38
C THR A 84 5.34 -9.94 -0.04
N PHE A 85 4.89 -11.03 -0.64
CA PHE A 85 4.37 -11.02 -2.00
C PHE A 85 3.21 -11.99 -2.15
N GLY A 86 2.39 -11.77 -3.17
CA GLY A 86 1.25 -12.62 -3.50
C GLY A 86 0.03 -11.83 -3.90
N VAL A 87 -1.09 -12.53 -4.02
CA VAL A 87 -2.39 -11.94 -4.34
C VAL A 87 -3.02 -11.37 -3.08
N LEU A 88 -3.50 -10.13 -3.15
CA LEU A 88 -4.27 -9.50 -2.09
C LEU A 88 -5.74 -9.88 -2.20
N ASN A 89 -6.28 -10.38 -1.10
CA ASN A 89 -7.72 -10.48 -0.90
C ASN A 89 -8.20 -9.17 -0.31
N TRP A 90 -9.03 -8.44 -1.05
CA TRP A 90 -9.62 -7.18 -0.58
C TRP A 90 -11.14 -7.31 -0.47
N LYS A 91 -11.72 -6.59 0.48
CA LYS A 91 -13.18 -6.45 0.63
C LYS A 91 -13.48 -4.97 0.85
N GLU A 92 -14.43 -4.44 0.10
CA GLU A 92 -14.98 -3.13 0.40
C GLU A 92 -15.76 -3.21 1.72
N SER A 93 -15.48 -2.32 2.67
CA SER A 93 -16.36 -2.17 3.82
C SER A 93 -17.56 -1.36 3.36
N ALA A 94 -18.78 -1.91 3.52
CA ALA A 94 -19.99 -1.13 3.35
C ALA A 94 -19.90 0.14 4.20
N GLY A 95 -20.19 1.28 3.57
CA GLY A 95 -20.10 2.62 4.18
C GLY A 95 -21.08 2.85 5.32
#